data_AF-A0A7W7YBN1-F1
#
_entry.id   AF-A0A7W7YBN1-F1
#
_cell.length_a   1.000
_cell.length_b   1.000
_cell.length_c   1.000
_cell.angle_alpha   90.00
_cell.angle_beta   90.00
_cell.angle_gamma   90.00
#
_symmetry.space_group_name_H-M   'P 1'
#
loop_
_entity.id
_entity.type
_entity.pdbx_description
1 polymer ?
#
loop_
_entity_poly.entity_id
_entity_poly.type
_entity_poly.pdbx_seq_one_letter_code
_entity_poly.pdbx_strand_id
1 'polypeptide(L)'
;MAKHGQHQQQETSAGDSKPECGGRQAVVELCEVTSCGLVFWSRQRFEIGSELQVRVERSALTPAILAMTDTTSKWVMLKCLVAAGLPQRRADGSSGFKISLLVLQAHAEESQPAKTRSKMRWFRPRLGGHQSFGLN
;
A
#
# COMPACT_ATOMS: atom_id res chain seq x y z
N MET A 1 -56.43 -26.46 -8.55
CA MET A 1 -56.02 -25.24 -7.82
C MET A 1 -55.17 -25.67 -6.64
N ALA A 2 -53.88 -25.35 -6.65
CA ALA A 2 -53.01 -25.44 -5.48
C ALA A 2 -51.82 -24.49 -5.71
N LYS A 3 -51.88 -23.32 -5.08
CA LYS A 3 -50.75 -22.40 -4.91
C LYS A 3 -49.95 -22.91 -3.71
N HIS A 4 -48.69 -23.25 -3.88
CA HIS A 4 -47.73 -23.23 -2.78
C HIS A 4 -46.43 -22.64 -3.30
N GLY A 5 -46.19 -21.39 -2.90
CA GLY A 5 -44.90 -20.75 -3.05
C GLY A 5 -43.92 -21.36 -2.05
N GLN A 6 -42.71 -21.64 -2.52
CA GLN A 6 -41.53 -21.69 -1.69
C GLN A 6 -40.46 -20.85 -2.39
N HIS A 7 -40.29 -19.63 -1.86
CA HIS A 7 -39.07 -18.87 -2.01
C HIS A 7 -37.94 -19.72 -1.40
N GLN A 8 -37.10 -20.32 -2.25
CA GLN A 8 -35.75 -20.69 -1.83
C GLN A 8 -34.96 -19.39 -1.76
N GLN A 9 -34.80 -18.90 -0.54
CA GLN A 9 -33.81 -17.89 -0.21
C GLN A 9 -32.44 -18.46 -0.57
N GLN A 10 -31.84 -17.88 -1.60
CA GLN A 10 -30.49 -18.19 -2.01
C GLN A 10 -29.55 -17.48 -1.02
N GLU A 11 -29.09 -18.23 -0.02
CA GLU A 11 -28.07 -17.79 0.93
C GLU A 11 -26.78 -17.48 0.16
N THR A 12 -26.51 -16.20 -0.05
CA THR A 12 -25.19 -15.76 -0.56
C THR A 12 -24.18 -15.89 0.58
N SER A 13 -23.62 -17.08 0.72
CA SER A 13 -22.35 -17.29 1.44
C SER A 13 -21.23 -16.66 0.62
N ALA A 14 -21.14 -15.32 0.65
CA ALA A 14 -19.90 -14.64 0.33
C ALA A 14 -18.97 -14.89 1.51
N GLY A 15 -18.16 -15.93 1.41
CA GLY A 15 -17.21 -16.30 2.45
C GLY A 15 -16.39 -15.08 2.87
N ASP A 16 -16.30 -14.88 4.18
CA ASP A 16 -15.30 -14.07 4.88
C ASP A 16 -13.90 -14.61 4.57
N SER A 17 -13.47 -14.50 3.32
CA SER A 17 -12.07 -14.48 2.98
C SER A 17 -11.59 -13.11 3.42
N LYS A 18 -11.04 -13.07 4.66
CA LYS A 18 -10.14 -12.00 5.08
C LYS A 18 -9.26 -11.65 3.89
N PRO A 19 -9.30 -10.42 3.35
CA PRO A 19 -8.32 -10.06 2.35
C PRO A 19 -6.98 -10.05 3.08
N GLU A 20 -6.17 -11.07 2.84
CA GLU A 20 -4.74 -10.99 3.09
C GLU A 20 -4.27 -9.72 2.40
N CYS A 21 -4.00 -8.69 3.20
CA CYS A 21 -3.73 -7.34 2.76
C CYS A 21 -2.31 -7.32 2.19
N GLY A 22 -2.15 -7.87 0.98
CA GLY A 22 -0.98 -7.62 0.15
C GLY A 22 -0.94 -6.13 -0.13
N GLY A 23 0.17 -5.47 0.23
CA GLY A 23 0.35 -4.03 0.06
C GLY A 23 0.08 -3.62 -1.38
N ARG A 24 -1.13 -3.08 -1.64
CA ARG A 24 -1.56 -2.67 -2.97
C ARG A 24 -0.90 -1.34 -3.30
N GLN A 25 0.29 -1.41 -3.89
CA GLN A 25 0.86 -0.27 -4.59
C GLN A 25 0.12 -0.08 -5.91
N ALA A 26 -0.27 1.16 -6.20
CA ALA A 26 -0.91 1.51 -7.46
C ALA A 26 -0.21 2.74 -8.03
N VAL A 27 0.05 2.72 -9.33
CA VAL A 27 0.49 3.91 -10.07
C VAL A 27 -0.77 4.68 -10.46
N VAL A 28 -0.80 5.95 -10.09
CA VAL A 28 -1.91 6.85 -10.35
C VAL A 28 -1.42 8.07 -11.10
N GLU A 29 -2.31 8.65 -11.89
CA GLU A 29 -2.07 9.93 -12.53
C GLU A 29 -2.11 11.03 -11.47
N LEU A 30 -1.00 11.76 -11.34
CA LEU A 30 -0.92 12.95 -10.50
C LEU A 30 -1.64 14.10 -11.21
N CYS A 31 -2.73 14.58 -10.62
CA CYS A 31 -3.56 15.61 -11.23
C CYS A 31 -3.10 17.02 -10.85
N GLU A 32 -2.67 17.22 -9.61
CA GLU A 32 -2.30 18.54 -9.09
C GLU A 32 -1.27 18.41 -7.96
N VAL A 33 -0.36 19.38 -7.87
CA VAL A 33 0.59 19.54 -6.78
C VAL A 33 0.45 20.95 -6.24
N THR A 34 0.17 21.06 -4.96
CA THR A 34 0.04 22.34 -4.25
C THR A 34 1.26 22.59 -3.37
N SER A 35 1.26 23.67 -2.59
CA SER A 35 2.34 23.96 -1.64
C SER A 35 2.39 22.98 -0.46
N CYS A 36 1.28 22.33 -0.11
CA CYS A 36 1.16 21.49 1.08
C CYS A 36 0.60 20.09 0.80
N GLY A 37 0.25 19.78 -0.45
CA GLY A 37 -0.57 18.61 -0.76
C GLY A 37 -0.50 18.16 -2.20
N LEU A 38 -1.04 16.97 -2.43
CA LEU A 38 -1.14 16.33 -3.74
C LEU A 38 -2.60 16.01 -4.05
N VAL A 39 -2.93 15.98 -5.33
CA VAL A 39 -4.23 15.50 -5.79
C VAL A 39 -4.01 14.47 -6.89
N PHE A 40 -4.68 13.34 -6.77
CA PHE A 40 -4.73 12.32 -7.81
C PHE A 40 -6.15 11.80 -7.97
N TRP A 41 -6.38 11.08 -9.06
CA TRP A 41 -7.64 10.38 -9.28
C TRP A 41 -7.49 8.88 -9.06
N SER A 42 -8.50 8.25 -8.47
CA SER A 42 -8.54 6.81 -8.26
C SER A 42 -9.92 6.23 -8.50
N ARG A 43 -9.96 4.96 -8.94
CA ARG A 43 -11.19 4.15 -8.92
C ARG A 43 -11.56 3.68 -7.52
N GLN A 44 -10.59 3.68 -6.60
CA GLN A 44 -10.80 3.27 -5.22
C GLN A 44 -11.09 4.50 -4.36
N ARG A 45 -12.04 4.33 -3.44
CA ARG A 45 -12.29 5.31 -2.39
C ARG A 45 -11.28 5.13 -1.27
N PHE A 46 -10.81 6.23 -0.73
CA PHE A 46 -9.99 6.27 0.47
C PHE A 46 -10.76 6.93 1.61
N GLU A 47 -10.55 6.44 2.82
CA GLU A 47 -11.16 7.02 4.02
C GLU A 47 -10.42 8.29 4.42
N ILE A 48 -11.17 9.34 4.79
CA ILE A 48 -10.60 10.61 5.26
C ILE A 48 -9.82 10.35 6.56
N GLY A 49 -8.63 10.93 6.67
CA GLY A 49 -7.72 10.70 7.79
C GLY A 49 -6.85 9.45 7.64
N SER A 50 -7.03 8.63 6.60
CA SER A 50 -6.12 7.52 6.33
C SER A 50 -4.73 8.02 5.92
N GLU A 51 -3.70 7.35 6.42
CA GLU A 51 -2.32 7.60 6.00
C GLU A 51 -1.99 6.86 4.70
N LEU A 52 -1.33 7.55 3.77
CA LEU A 52 -0.81 7.00 2.53
C LEU A 52 0.67 7.32 2.37
N GLN A 53 1.44 6.35 1.88
CA GLN A 53 2.80 6.58 1.40
C GLN A 53 2.77 6.77 -0.12
N VAL A 54 3.33 7.88 -0.58
CA VAL A 54 3.34 8.26 -2.00
C VAL A 54 4.77 8.42 -2.47
N ARG A 55 5.15 7.63 -3.48
CA ARG A 55 6.42 7.80 -4.19
C ARG A 55 6.18 8.69 -5.41
N VAL A 56 6.89 9.80 -5.49
CA VAL A 56 6.72 10.81 -6.54
C VAL A 56 8.08 11.29 -7.02
N GLU A 57 8.16 11.65 -8.31
CA GLU A 57 9.40 12.17 -8.88
C GLU A 57 9.66 13.58 -8.33
N ARG A 58 10.91 13.84 -7.92
CA ARG A 58 11.32 15.10 -7.30
C ARG A 58 11.00 16.32 -8.18
N SER A 59 11.11 16.18 -9.50
CA SER A 59 10.83 17.24 -10.48
C SER A 59 9.36 17.66 -10.51
N ALA A 60 8.43 16.82 -10.03
CA ALA A 60 7.00 17.14 -9.99
C ALA A 60 6.61 17.91 -8.72
N LEU A 61 7.51 18.06 -7.74
CA LEU A 61 7.20 18.67 -6.45
C LEU A 61 7.49 20.17 -6.43
N THR A 62 6.68 20.90 -5.66
CA THR A 62 6.90 22.33 -5.43
C THR A 62 8.10 22.56 -4.50
N PRO A 63 8.77 23.72 -4.59
CA PRO A 63 9.87 24.07 -3.68
C PRO A 63 9.49 23.99 -2.20
N ALA A 64 8.24 24.30 -1.87
CA ALA A 64 7.71 24.21 -0.50
C ALA A 64 7.72 22.76 0.01
N ILE A 65 7.26 21.80 -0.80
CA ILE A 65 7.32 20.37 -0.44
C ILE A 65 8.77 19.89 -0.42
N LEU A 66 9.59 20.32 -1.38
CA LEU A 66 11.01 19.97 -1.45
C LEU A 66 11.82 20.46 -0.24
N ALA A 67 11.48 21.61 0.33
CA ALA A 67 12.10 22.12 1.55
C ALA A 67 11.81 21.26 2.80
N MET A 68 10.80 20.41 2.74
CA MET A 68 10.52 19.40 3.78
C MET A 68 11.28 18.08 3.54
N THR A 69 12.12 18.02 2.49
CA THR A 69 12.87 16.82 2.10
C THR A 69 14.36 17.06 2.26
N ASP A 70 15.06 16.15 2.95
CA ASP A 70 16.53 16.22 3.10
C ASP A 70 17.28 15.49 1.97
N THR A 71 16.58 15.04 0.94
CA THR A 71 17.12 14.14 -0.08
C THR A 71 17.43 14.84 -1.40
N THR A 72 18.42 14.34 -2.12
CA THR A 72 18.71 14.69 -3.52
C THR A 72 18.28 13.60 -4.50
N SER A 73 17.65 12.52 -4.00
CA SER A 73 17.18 11.39 -4.80
C SER A 73 16.16 11.81 -5.86
N LYS A 74 16.19 11.12 -7.00
CA LYS A 74 15.22 11.32 -8.09
C LYS A 74 13.77 11.10 -7.63
N TRP A 75 13.56 10.15 -6.74
CA TRP A 75 12.26 9.82 -6.18
C TRP A 75 12.21 10.21 -4.70
N VAL A 76 11.09 10.79 -4.29
CA VAL A 76 10.82 11.19 -2.91
C VAL A 76 9.66 10.34 -2.38
N MET A 77 9.79 9.86 -1.14
CA MET A 77 8.70 9.18 -0.43
C MET A 77 8.01 10.18 0.48
N LEU A 78 6.72 10.41 0.25
CA LEU A 78 5.90 11.32 1.05
C LEU A 78 4.97 10.51 1.95
N LYS A 79 4.91 10.89 3.22
CA LYS A 79 3.86 10.46 4.14
C LYS A 79 2.73 11.49 4.08
N CYS A 80 1.55 11.04 3.70
CA CYS A 80 0.40 11.90 3.46
C CYS A 80 -0.83 11.44 4.25
N LEU A 81 -1.76 12.36 4.50
CA LEU A 81 -3.10 12.07 5.00
C LEU A 81 -4.14 12.37 3.92
N VAL A 82 -5.17 11.52 3.84
CA VAL A 82 -6.32 11.77 2.99
C VAL A 82 -7.17 12.88 3.60
N ALA A 83 -7.18 14.06 2.97
CA ALA A 83 -7.94 15.21 3.42
C ALA A 83 -9.35 15.25 2.81
N ALA A 84 -9.51 14.79 1.56
CA ALA A 84 -10.81 14.71 0.89
C ALA A 84 -10.84 13.60 -0.17
N GLY A 85 -12.04 13.11 -0.47
CA GLY A 85 -12.28 12.10 -1.51
C GLY A 85 -13.62 12.33 -2.19
N LEU A 86 -13.66 13.20 -3.19
CA LEU A 86 -14.90 13.60 -3.86
C LEU A 86 -15.19 12.70 -5.07
N PRO A 87 -16.42 12.20 -5.24
CA PRO A 87 -16.80 11.51 -6.46
C PRO A 87 -16.61 12.40 -7.69
N GLN A 88 -15.98 11.88 -8.74
CA GLN A 88 -15.74 12.60 -9.98
C GLN A 88 -15.94 11.68 -11.18
N ARG A 89 -16.71 12.16 -12.16
CA ARG A 89 -16.79 11.57 -13.50
C ARG A 89 -15.88 12.35 -14.44
N ARG A 90 -14.98 11.65 -15.13
CA ARG A 90 -14.06 12.23 -16.12
C ARG A 90 -14.75 12.38 -17.48
N ALA A 91 -14.17 13.19 -18.36
CA ALA A 91 -14.70 13.43 -19.71
C ALA A 91 -14.71 12.16 -20.58
N ASP A 92 -13.83 11.21 -20.29
CA ASP A 92 -13.81 9.87 -20.92
C ASP A 92 -14.97 8.96 -20.47
N GLY A 93 -15.85 9.45 -19.59
CA GLY A 93 -17.00 8.73 -19.06
C GLY A 93 -16.69 7.87 -17.84
N SER A 94 -15.42 7.72 -17.46
CA SER A 94 -15.02 6.93 -16.29
C SER A 94 -15.46 7.59 -14.99
N SER A 95 -15.85 6.76 -14.01
CA SER A 95 -16.28 7.20 -12.68
C SER A 95 -15.28 6.77 -11.63
N GLY A 96 -14.97 7.66 -10.69
CA GLY A 96 -14.04 7.43 -9.61
C GLY A 96 -14.05 8.57 -8.60
N PHE A 97 -12.91 8.83 -7.98
CA PHE A 97 -12.76 9.78 -6.90
C PHE A 97 -11.55 10.68 -7.13
N LYS A 98 -11.73 11.98 -6.91
CA LYS A 98 -10.65 12.97 -6.76
C LYS A 98 -10.18 12.92 -5.31
N ILE A 99 -8.97 12.42 -5.11
CA ILE A 99 -8.37 12.24 -3.78
C ILE A 99 -7.40 13.39 -3.53
N SER A 100 -7.64 14.13 -2.45
CA SER A 100 -6.76 15.21 -1.98
C SER A 100 -5.97 14.73 -0.77
N LEU A 101 -4.66 14.91 -0.83
CA LEU A 101 -3.70 14.50 0.18
C LEU A 101 -3.01 15.70 0.79
N LEU A 102 -2.85 15.69 2.11
CA LEU A 102 -2.00 16.61 2.85
C LEU A 102 -0.63 15.95 3.10
N VAL A 103 0.46 16.62 2.76
CA VAL A 103 1.82 16.12 3.04
C VAL A 103 2.14 16.38 4.52
N LEU A 104 2.47 15.31 5.26
CA LEU A 104 2.91 15.39 6.66
C LEU A 104 4.42 15.44 6.78
N GLN A 105 5.09 14.54 6.06
CA GLN A 105 6.54 14.36 6.12
C GLN A 105 7.03 13.85 4.78
N ALA A 106 8.30 14.09 4.49
CA ALA A 106 8.94 13.58 3.31
C ALA A 106 10.28 12.94 3.68
N HIS A 107 10.43 11.67 3.30
CA HIS A 107 11.61 10.87 3.57
C HIS A 107 12.34 10.57 2.26
N ALA A 108 13.67 10.54 2.34
CA ALA A 108 14.48 9.94 1.30
C ALA A 108 14.10 8.46 1.18
N GLU A 109 14.07 7.90 -0.03
CA GLU A 109 14.21 6.46 -0.12
C GLU A 109 15.62 6.11 0.37
N GLU A 110 15.72 5.65 1.61
CA GLU A 110 16.93 5.01 2.10
C GLU A 110 17.09 3.77 1.23
N SER A 111 18.07 3.82 0.32
CA SER A 111 18.47 2.67 -0.47
C SER A 111 18.94 1.62 0.54
N GLN A 112 18.06 0.74 1.00
CA GLN A 112 18.49 -0.40 1.79
C GLN A 112 19.55 -1.11 0.96
N PRO A 113 20.77 -1.37 1.50
CA PRO A 113 21.71 -2.21 0.80
C PRO A 113 20.97 -3.51 0.51
N ALA A 114 20.87 -3.85 -0.78
CA ALA A 114 20.22 -5.06 -1.23
C ALA A 114 20.63 -6.18 -0.28
N LYS A 115 19.69 -6.71 0.52
CA LYS A 115 19.99 -7.81 1.43
C LYS A 115 20.54 -8.91 0.55
N THR A 116 21.87 -9.05 0.56
CA THR A 116 22.54 -10.14 -0.11
C THR A 116 21.88 -11.36 0.50
N ARG A 117 21.08 -12.08 -0.27
CA ARG A 117 20.61 -13.41 0.10
C ARG A 117 21.87 -14.25 0.18
N SER A 118 22.54 -14.17 1.33
CA SER A 118 23.52 -15.14 1.72
C SER A 118 22.76 -16.45 1.75
N LYS A 119 23.01 -17.30 0.76
CA LYS A 119 22.63 -18.71 0.81
C LYS A 119 23.46 -19.33 1.93
N MET A 120 23.10 -19.05 3.19
CA MET A 120 23.53 -19.86 4.31
C MET A 120 22.81 -21.19 4.15
N ARG A 121 23.45 -22.11 3.42
CA ARG A 121 23.27 -23.54 3.62
C ARG A 121 23.47 -23.76 5.11
N TRP A 122 22.40 -24.13 5.79
CA TRP A 122 22.42 -24.59 7.17
C TRP A 122 23.54 -25.62 7.33
N PHE A 123 24.66 -25.18 7.91
CA PHE A 123 25.66 -26.10 8.43
C PHE A 123 25.01 -26.76 9.64
N ARG A 124 24.59 -28.02 9.48
CA ARG A 124 24.36 -28.92 10.61
C ARG A 124 25.71 -29.55 10.95
N PRO A 125 26.44 -29.11 11.99
CA PRO A 125 27.52 -29.94 12.50
C PRO A 125 26.87 -31.23 13.02
N ARG A 126 27.24 -32.37 12.45
CA ARG A 126 26.95 -33.67 13.05
C ARG A 126 27.81 -33.75 14.31
N LEU A 127 27.24 -33.45 15.46
CA LEU A 127 27.87 -33.72 16.74
C LEU A 127 28.03 -35.24 16.85
N GLY A 128 29.29 -35.69 16.85
CA GLY A 128 29.64 -37.09 16.96
C GLY A 128 29.52 -37.60 18.40
N GLY A 129 28.92 -38.78 18.54
CA GLY A 129 29.24 -39.76 19.58
C GLY A 129 28.95 -39.36 21.03
N HIS A 130 27.71 -39.56 21.48
CA HIS A 130 27.49 -39.93 22.88
C HIS A 130 27.31 -41.45 22.95
N GLN A 131 28.34 -42.14 23.46
CA GLN A 131 28.22 -43.51 23.95
C GLN A 131 27.24 -43.50 25.13
N SER A 132 26.11 -44.20 24.99
CA SER A 132 25.25 -44.52 26.12
C SER A 132 25.80 -45.77 26.81
N PHE A 133 26.31 -45.62 28.03
CA PHE A 133 26.47 -46.74 28.95
C PHE A 133 25.09 -47.09 29.53
N GLY A 134 24.56 -48.25 29.16
CA GLY A 134 23.41 -48.85 29.84
C GLY A 134 23.90 -49.76 30.95
N LEU A 135 23.49 -49.50 32.19
CA LEU A 135 23.56 -50.44 33.29
C LEU A 135 22.25 -51.23 33.35
N ASN A 136 22.32 -52.52 33.03
CA ASN A 136 21.68 -53.65 33.71
C ASN A 136 22.07 -54.95 33.01
#